data_AF-A0A6L7JIA9-F1
#
_entry.id   AF-A0A6L7JIA9-F1
#
_cell.length_a   1.000
_cell.length_b   1.000
_cell.length_c   1.000
_cell.angle_alpha   90.00
_cell.angle_beta   90.00
_cell.angle_gamma   90.00
#
_symmetry.space_group_name_H-M   'P 1'
#
loop_
_entity.id
_entity.type
_entity.pdbx_description
1 polymer ?
#
loop_
_entity_poly.entity_id
_entity_poly.type
_entity_poly.pdbx_seq_one_letter_code
_entity_poly.pdbx_strand_id
1 'polypeptide(L)'
;MSVLRGVCLVVLGFGLLLAGAIACGSHDQGDIIAFCELATDGVGTHLVRSTEDLAQLDALEASAPPDIRAAAITIANASREVGEIDDLQELFRRAFDLEQAVAQARLDMLTYTQHRCF
;
A
#
# COMPACT_ATOMS: atom_id res chain seq x y z
N MET A 1 -9.39 -31.03 11.48
CA MET A 1 -10.81 -31.37 11.21
C MET A 1 -11.71 -30.42 11.98
N SER A 2 -12.19 -29.36 11.34
CA SER A 2 -13.55 -28.82 11.52
C SER A 2 -13.69 -27.59 10.64
N VAL A 3 -14.72 -27.65 9.82
CA VAL A 3 -15.02 -26.82 8.66
C VAL A 3 -15.84 -25.63 9.14
N LEU A 4 -15.30 -24.41 9.14
CA LEU A 4 -16.14 -23.21 9.28
C LEU A 4 -16.72 -22.87 7.92
N ARG A 5 -17.89 -23.46 7.67
CA ARG A 5 -18.77 -23.16 6.54
C ARG A 5 -19.11 -21.67 6.57
N GLY A 6 -18.81 -20.95 5.48
CA GLY A 6 -19.36 -19.63 5.24
C GLY A 6 -20.88 -19.71 5.22
N VAL A 7 -21.52 -19.14 6.22
CA VAL A 7 -22.98 -19.04 6.29
C VAL A 7 -23.40 -17.91 5.36
N CYS A 8 -23.81 -18.29 4.15
CA CYS A 8 -24.54 -17.41 3.26
C CYS A 8 -25.97 -17.29 3.82
N LEU A 9 -26.24 -16.23 4.57
CA LEU A 9 -27.54 -15.99 5.18
C LEU A 9 -28.51 -15.51 4.09
N VAL A 10 -29.15 -16.45 3.41
CA VAL A 10 -30.27 -16.16 2.51
C VAL A 10 -31.49 -15.83 3.36
N VAL A 11 -31.76 -14.53 3.55
CA VAL A 11 -33.06 -14.09 4.09
C VAL A 11 -34.10 -14.30 2.98
N LEU A 12 -34.72 -15.48 2.95
CA LEU A 12 -35.97 -15.71 2.23
C LEU A 12 -37.11 -15.03 3.00
N GLY A 13 -37.12 -13.71 2.95
CA GLY A 13 -38.22 -12.86 3.40
C GLY A 13 -39.22 -12.67 2.25
N PHE A 14 -40.33 -13.38 2.34
CA PHE A 14 -41.48 -13.24 1.45
C PHE A 14 -42.10 -11.84 1.67
N GLY A 15 -41.86 -10.90 0.77
CA GLY A 15 -42.58 -9.61 0.76
C GLY A 15 -41.75 -8.40 0.34
N LEU A 16 -42.12 -7.85 -0.82
CA LEU A 16 -41.88 -6.48 -1.30
C LEU A 16 -40.43 -5.96 -1.37
N LEU A 17 -39.96 -5.82 -2.63
CA LEU A 17 -39.24 -4.65 -3.16
C LEU A 17 -38.28 -3.93 -2.20
N LEU A 18 -37.13 -4.53 -1.93
CA LEU A 18 -35.93 -3.79 -1.59
C LEU A 18 -34.76 -4.50 -2.27
N ALA A 19 -34.18 -3.83 -3.27
CA ALA A 19 -32.99 -4.27 -3.97
C ALA A 19 -31.84 -4.40 -2.95
N GLY A 20 -31.64 -5.60 -2.42
CA GLY A 20 -30.46 -5.94 -1.66
C GLY A 20 -29.27 -5.96 -2.60
N ALA A 21 -28.48 -4.89 -2.61
CA ALA A 21 -27.16 -4.91 -3.21
C ALA A 21 -26.33 -5.96 -2.45
N ILE A 22 -26.02 -7.06 -3.12
CA ILE A 22 -25.04 -8.03 -2.65
C ILE A 22 -23.69 -7.31 -2.76
N ALA A 23 -23.23 -6.72 -1.65
CA ALA A 23 -21.91 -6.14 -1.57
C ALA A 23 -20.87 -7.27 -1.54
N CYS A 24 -20.51 -7.78 -2.72
CA CYS A 24 -19.26 -8.52 -2.90
C CYS A 24 -18.13 -7.52 -2.74
N GLY A 25 -17.55 -7.42 -1.54
CA GLY A 25 -16.27 -6.74 -1.38
C GLY A 25 -15.22 -7.48 -2.18
N SER A 26 -14.81 -6.93 -3.33
CA SER A 26 -13.61 -7.42 -4.03
C SER A 26 -12.43 -7.22 -3.09
N HIS A 27 -11.81 -8.32 -2.65
CA HIS A 27 -10.55 -8.25 -1.92
C HIS A 27 -9.52 -7.67 -2.90
N ASP A 28 -9.05 -6.45 -2.65
CA ASP A 28 -7.99 -5.84 -3.44
C ASP A 28 -6.70 -6.63 -3.21
N GLN A 29 -6.33 -7.44 -4.20
CA GLN A 29 -5.16 -8.32 -4.16
C GLN A 29 -3.87 -7.59 -4.57
N GLY A 30 -3.95 -6.30 -4.93
CA GLY A 30 -2.86 -5.61 -5.63
C GLY A 30 -2.61 -6.16 -7.03
N ASP A 31 -1.62 -5.60 -7.70
CA ASP A 31 -1.06 -6.04 -8.98
C ASP A 31 0.44 -6.25 -8.79
N ILE A 32 0.83 -7.51 -8.55
CA ILE A 32 2.22 -7.88 -8.28
C ILE A 32 3.14 -7.55 -9.45
N ILE A 33 2.67 -7.59 -10.70
CA ILE A 33 3.51 -7.30 -11.86
C ILE A 33 3.80 -5.81 -11.91
N ALA A 34 2.75 -4.97 -11.81
CA ALA A 34 2.92 -3.52 -11.76
C ALA A 34 3.76 -3.07 -10.55
N PHE A 35 3.55 -3.71 -9.39
CA PHE A 35 4.36 -3.45 -8.20
C PHE A 35 5.84 -3.79 -8.43
N CYS A 36 6.14 -4.95 -9.01
CA CYS A 36 7.50 -5.39 -9.27
C CYS A 36 8.22 -4.51 -10.29
N GLU A 37 7.52 -4.03 -11.33
CA GLU A 37 8.06 -3.07 -12.31
C GLU A 37 8.49 -1.78 -11.60
N LEU A 38 7.59 -1.15 -10.85
CA LEU A 38 7.88 0.09 -10.11
C LEU A 38 9.02 -0.09 -9.09
N ALA A 39 8.98 -1.17 -8.30
CA ALA A 39 9.97 -1.41 -7.27
C ALA A 39 11.37 -1.69 -7.87
N THR A 40 11.44 -2.37 -9.02
CA THR A 40 12.71 -2.65 -9.72
C THR A 40 13.26 -1.41 -10.42
N ASP A 41 12.39 -0.51 -10.89
CA ASP A 41 12.76 0.81 -11.40
C ASP A 41 13.23 1.78 -10.30
N GLY A 42 13.19 1.35 -9.04
CA GLY A 42 13.76 2.08 -7.91
C GLY A 42 12.77 2.99 -7.17
N VAL A 43 11.48 2.91 -7.49
CA VAL A 43 10.43 3.65 -6.77
C VAL A 43 10.42 3.23 -5.30
N GLY A 44 10.48 4.21 -4.38
CA GLY A 44 10.52 4.01 -2.94
C GLY A 44 11.91 3.75 -2.32
N THR A 45 12.98 3.76 -3.11
CA THR A 45 14.36 3.56 -2.62
C THR A 45 14.94 4.77 -1.88
N HIS A 46 14.35 5.94 -2.05
CA HIS A 46 14.73 7.19 -1.38
C HIS A 46 13.46 8.01 -1.09
N LEU A 47 13.55 8.94 -0.12
CA LEU A 47 12.46 9.89 0.12
C LEU A 47 12.48 10.94 -0.97
N VAL A 48 11.31 11.23 -1.51
CA VAL A 48 11.13 12.14 -2.64
C VAL A 48 10.22 13.29 -2.25
N ARG A 49 10.34 14.40 -2.97
CA ARG A 49 9.54 15.62 -2.77
C ARG A 49 8.91 16.14 -4.06
N SER A 50 9.30 15.60 -5.21
CA SER A 50 8.77 16.05 -6.50
C SER A 50 7.39 15.44 -6.72
N THR A 51 6.50 16.18 -7.40
CA THR A 51 5.15 15.69 -7.68
C THR A 51 5.14 14.46 -8.60
N GLU A 52 6.13 14.36 -9.49
CA GLU A 52 6.29 13.21 -10.38
C GLU A 52 6.63 11.95 -9.59
N ASP A 53 7.59 12.03 -8.67
CA ASP A 53 7.99 10.88 -7.86
C ASP A 53 6.89 10.48 -6.86
N LEU A 54 6.13 11.45 -6.33
CA LEU A 54 4.97 11.16 -5.47
C LEU A 54 3.87 10.40 -6.24
N ALA A 55 3.63 10.73 -7.51
CA ALA A 55 2.68 9.99 -8.33
C ALA A 55 3.12 8.52 -8.58
N GLN A 56 4.43 8.29 -8.71
CA GLN A 56 4.96 6.92 -8.81
C GLN A 56 4.81 6.16 -7.49
N LEU A 57 4.97 6.83 -6.34
CA LEU A 57 4.69 6.23 -5.03
C LEU A 57 3.19 5.89 -4.85
N ASP A 58 2.29 6.73 -5.35
CA ASP A 58 0.85 6.43 -5.36
C ASP A 58 0.56 5.16 -6.20
N ALA A 59 1.21 5.03 -7.35
CA ALA A 59 1.09 3.84 -8.20
C ALA A 59 1.68 2.58 -7.53
N LEU A 60 2.80 2.73 -6.83
CA LEU A 60 3.42 1.66 -6.04
C LEU A 60 2.49 1.20 -4.91
N GLU A 61 1.88 2.14 -4.19
CA GLU A 61 0.92 1.88 -3.12
C GLU A 61 -0.34 1.16 -3.65
N ALA A 62 -0.88 1.63 -4.77
CA ALA A 62 -2.08 1.06 -5.38
C ALA A 62 -1.86 -0.37 -5.86
N SER A 63 -0.70 -0.63 -6.49
CA SER A 63 -0.33 -1.95 -7.00
C SER A 63 0.17 -2.90 -5.91
N ALA A 64 0.59 -2.42 -4.75
CA ALA A 64 1.20 -3.24 -3.71
C ALA A 64 0.27 -4.37 -3.23
N PRO A 65 0.69 -5.64 -3.31
CA PRO A 65 -0.04 -6.75 -2.73
C PRO A 65 -0.26 -6.58 -1.20
N PRO A 66 -1.36 -7.13 -0.63
CA PRO A 66 -1.73 -6.92 0.78
C PRO A 66 -0.63 -7.21 1.81
N ASP A 67 0.25 -8.17 1.52
CA ASP A 67 1.34 -8.60 2.38
C ASP A 67 2.52 -7.61 2.42
N ILE A 68 2.65 -6.71 1.44
CA ILE A 68 3.71 -5.68 1.39
C ILE A 68 3.18 -4.24 1.37
N ARG A 69 1.87 -4.05 1.21
CA ARG A 69 1.23 -2.72 1.10
C ARG A 69 1.58 -1.77 2.23
N ALA A 70 1.67 -2.26 3.47
CA ALA A 70 2.02 -1.42 4.62
C ALA A 70 3.42 -0.77 4.47
N ALA A 71 4.38 -1.47 3.86
CA ALA A 71 5.71 -0.94 3.60
C ALA A 71 5.66 0.16 2.52
N ALA A 72 4.93 -0.09 1.41
CA ALA A 72 4.73 0.91 0.36
C ALA A 72 4.06 2.19 0.91
N ILE A 73 3.00 2.03 1.72
CA ILE A 73 2.32 3.16 2.40
C ILE A 73 3.28 3.93 3.29
N THR A 74 4.13 3.25 4.06
CA THR A 74 5.08 3.91 4.97
C THR A 74 6.03 4.82 4.21
N ILE A 75 6.57 4.36 3.08
CA ILE A 75 7.48 5.13 2.24
C ILE A 75 6.75 6.30 1.56
N ALA A 76 5.53 6.07 1.05
CA ALA A 76 4.72 7.08 0.41
C ALA A 76 4.36 8.21 1.40
N ASN A 77 3.89 7.86 2.60
CA ASN A 77 3.54 8.84 3.63
C ASN A 77 4.74 9.64 4.11
N ALA A 78 5.89 8.98 4.33
CA ALA A 78 7.11 9.69 4.69
C ALA A 78 7.56 10.67 3.59
N SER A 79 7.43 10.29 2.32
CA SER A 79 7.77 11.16 1.19
C SER A 79 6.81 12.36 1.09
N ARG A 80 5.50 12.13 1.27
CA ARG A 80 4.50 13.21 1.33
C ARG A 80 4.78 14.16 2.49
N GLU A 81 5.03 13.64 3.69
CA GLU A 81 5.36 14.46 4.88
C GLU A 81 6.63 15.29 4.65
N VAL A 82 7.70 14.69 4.13
CA VAL A 82 8.91 15.42 3.76
C VAL A 82 8.59 16.51 2.72
N GLY A 83 7.77 16.21 1.72
CA GLY A 83 7.33 17.16 0.69
C GLY A 83 6.61 18.39 1.25
N GLU A 84 5.81 18.21 2.30
CA GLU A 84 5.00 19.24 2.97
C GLU A 84 5.79 20.11 3.97
N ILE A 85 6.99 19.69 4.38
CA ILE A 85 7.81 20.46 5.32
C ILE A 85 8.64 21.51 4.57
N ASP A 86 8.21 22.76 4.65
CA ASP A 86 8.88 23.93 4.05
C ASP A 86 9.99 24.52 4.92
N ASP A 87 9.91 24.36 6.25
CA ASP A 87 10.95 24.84 7.16
C ASP A 87 12.17 23.90 7.16
N LEU A 88 13.36 24.44 6.89
CA LEU A 88 14.57 23.64 6.75
C LEU A 88 15.00 22.97 8.06
N GLN A 89 14.81 23.61 9.22
CA GLN A 89 15.22 23.03 10.49
C GLN A 89 14.28 21.88 10.90
N GLU A 90 12.98 22.08 10.71
CA GLU A 90 11.99 21.03 10.91
C GLU A 90 12.20 19.89 9.90
N LEU A 91 12.53 20.19 8.65
CA LEU A 91 12.83 19.19 7.63
C LEU A 91 14.00 18.30 8.07
N PHE A 92 15.10 18.89 8.51
CA PHE A 92 16.25 18.12 8.98
C PHE A 92 15.89 17.22 10.17
N ARG A 93 15.13 17.74 11.12
CA ARG A 93 14.71 16.99 12.31
C ARG A 93 13.77 15.84 11.95
N ARG A 94 12.74 16.12 11.14
CA ARG A 94 11.72 15.16 10.75
C ARG A 94 12.20 14.12 9.76
N ALA A 95 13.01 14.52 8.77
CA ALA A 95 13.56 13.57 7.80
C ALA A 95 14.37 12.47 8.49
N PHE A 96 15.09 12.80 9.57
CA PHE A 96 15.82 11.79 10.35
C PHE A 96 14.88 10.79 11.02
N ASP A 97 13.82 11.27 11.69
CA ASP A 97 12.83 10.41 12.34
C ASP A 97 12.10 9.52 11.31
N LEU A 98 11.78 10.08 10.14
CA LEU A 98 11.09 9.38 9.06
C LEU A 98 11.97 8.31 8.38
N GLU A 99 13.25 8.61 8.15
CA GLU A 99 14.20 7.65 7.54
C GLU A 99 14.35 6.39 8.39
N GLN A 100 14.19 6.45 9.72
CA GLN A 100 14.19 5.25 10.55
C GLN A 100 13.02 4.31 10.21
N ALA A 101 11.80 4.84 10.12
CA ALA A 101 10.61 4.04 9.75
C ALA A 101 10.72 3.51 8.32
N VAL A 102 11.22 4.35 7.43
CA VAL A 102 11.39 4.05 6.01
C VAL A 102 12.48 3.00 5.77
N ALA A 103 13.54 2.98 6.57
CA ALA A 103 14.59 1.97 6.46
C ALA A 103 14.04 0.55 6.64
N GLN A 104 13.17 0.35 7.63
CA GLN A 104 12.50 -0.94 7.84
C GLN A 104 11.57 -1.27 6.67
N ALA A 105 10.75 -0.32 6.22
CA ALA A 105 9.86 -0.53 5.08
C ALA A 105 10.61 -0.87 3.79
N ARG A 106 11.76 -0.23 3.53
CA ARG A 106 12.63 -0.57 2.40
C ARG A 106 13.22 -1.96 2.53
N LEU A 107 13.63 -2.38 3.72
CA LEU A 107 14.11 -3.76 3.95
C LEU A 107 13.01 -4.78 3.66
N ASP A 108 11.78 -4.52 4.10
CA ASP A 108 10.63 -5.38 3.85
C ASP A 108 10.36 -5.46 2.34
N MET A 109 10.37 -4.32 1.62
CA MET A 109 10.21 -4.28 0.17
C MET A 109 11.33 -5.03 -0.57
N LEU A 110 12.59 -4.84 -0.18
CA LEU A 110 13.73 -5.54 -0.79
C LEU A 110 13.62 -7.05 -0.61
N THR A 111 13.25 -7.48 0.60
CA THR A 111 13.05 -8.91 0.89
C THR A 111 11.88 -9.44 0.06
N TYR A 112 10.79 -8.69 -0.03
CA TYR A 112 9.64 -9.07 -0.83
C TYR A 112 9.99 -9.25 -2.30
N THR A 113 10.60 -8.22 -2.93
CA THR A 113 10.93 -8.24 -4.35
C THR A 113 11.91 -9.35 -4.70
N GLN A 114 12.88 -9.62 -3.83
CA GLN A 114 13.83 -10.74 -4.00
C GLN A 114 13.14 -12.11 -4.16
N HIS A 115 12.01 -12.34 -3.49
CA HIS A 115 11.31 -13.63 -3.48
C HIS A 115 10.13 -13.69 -4.46
N ARG A 116 9.65 -12.53 -4.93
CA ARG A 116 8.35 -12.39 -5.59
C ARG A 116 8.44 -11.77 -6.98
N CYS A 117 9.49 -10.99 -7.25
CA CYS A 117 9.68 -10.30 -8.52
C CYS A 117 10.73 -10.95 -9.43
N PHE A 118 11.51 -11.90 -8.90
CA PHE A 118 12.55 -12.65 -9.60
C PHE A 118 12.34 -14.16 -9.50
#